data_AF-A0A182Q654-F1
#
_entry.id   AF-A0A182Q654-F1
#
_cell.length_a   1.000
_cell.length_b   1.000
_cell.length_c   1.000
_cell.angle_alpha   90.00
_cell.angle_beta   90.00
_cell.angle_gamma   90.00
#
_symmetry.space_group_name_H-M   'P 1'
#
loop_
_entity.id
_entity.type
_entity.pdbx_description
1 polymer ?
#
loop_
_entity_poly.entity_id
_entity_poly.type
_entity_poly.pdbx_seq_one_letter_code
_entity_poly.pdbx_strand_id
1 'polypeptide(L)'
;MATLLPKPLDPEEEAVKREKASKTEGIFFPGSDLDEVAKHFIGNTHRYRENIIIPKMYGVVQIKTNEEKLVEAAFESCAFKSLMSCVLGYGLGAAIGLFSSSVNPSIADPLAGEKQQTAREIFREMRQATHSYGKNFAVIGAVFAAVECVIESKRGVSDWKNGTYAGAVTGGLIGLRAGVKAGIVGAAGFAAFSTVIDYYMRHR
;
A
#
# COMPACT_ATOMS: atom_id res chain seq x y z
N MET A 1 -10.78 -21.73 68.56
CA MET A 1 -11.38 -20.38 68.72
C MET A 1 -12.36 -20.19 67.59
N ALA A 2 -13.61 -19.87 67.93
CA ALA A 2 -14.79 -20.00 67.09
C ALA A 2 -14.75 -19.13 65.81
N THR A 3 -15.23 -19.71 64.72
CA THR A 3 -15.59 -19.04 63.47
C THR A 3 -16.79 -18.12 63.71
N LEU A 4 -16.57 -16.81 63.69
CA LEU A 4 -17.65 -15.82 63.69
C LEU A 4 -18.03 -15.52 62.23
N LEU A 5 -19.13 -16.13 61.79
CA LEU A 5 -19.85 -15.70 60.58
C LEU A 5 -20.35 -14.26 60.78
N PRO A 6 -20.33 -13.40 59.74
CA PRO A 6 -20.97 -12.10 59.81
C PRO A 6 -22.48 -12.28 60.02
N LYS A 7 -23.04 -11.46 60.91
CA LYS A 7 -24.48 -11.45 61.23
C LYS A 7 -25.29 -11.13 59.95
N PRO A 8 -26.40 -11.84 59.67
CA PRO A 8 -27.26 -11.50 58.53
C PRO A 8 -27.81 -10.08 58.72
N LEU A 9 -27.70 -9.27 57.67
CA LEU A 9 -28.25 -7.91 57.59
C LEU A 9 -29.76 -7.99 57.35
N ASP A 10 -30.50 -7.14 58.04
CA ASP A 10 -31.96 -7.12 57.99
C ASP A 10 -32.47 -6.72 56.59
N PRO A 11 -33.55 -7.36 56.08
CA PRO A 11 -34.02 -7.17 54.70
C PRO A 11 -34.45 -5.74 54.36
N GLU A 12 -34.82 -4.93 55.36
CA GLU A 12 -35.12 -3.51 55.20
C GLU A 12 -33.85 -2.67 54.93
N GLU A 13 -32.71 -3.04 55.51
CA GLU A 13 -31.44 -2.33 55.32
C GLU A 13 -30.84 -2.61 53.93
N GLU A 14 -31.05 -3.82 53.39
CA GLU A 14 -30.78 -4.13 51.98
C GLU A 14 -31.70 -3.37 51.02
N ALA A 15 -33.00 -3.26 51.33
CA ALA A 15 -33.95 -2.53 50.49
C ALA A 15 -33.61 -1.03 50.41
N VAL A 16 -33.26 -0.41 51.54
CA VAL A 16 -32.83 1.00 51.60
C VAL A 16 -31.48 1.22 50.92
N LYS A 17 -30.55 0.27 50.98
CA LYS A 17 -29.29 0.31 50.21
C LYS A 17 -29.55 0.19 48.70
N ARG A 18 -30.45 -0.71 48.27
CA ARG A 18 -30.84 -0.86 46.86
C ARG A 18 -31.57 0.37 46.32
N GLU A 19 -32.40 1.02 47.13
CA GLU A 19 -33.10 2.25 46.75
C GLU A 19 -32.14 3.45 46.64
N LYS A 20 -31.15 3.56 47.53
CA LYS A 20 -30.07 4.58 47.44
C LYS A 20 -29.12 4.33 46.25
N ALA A 21 -28.79 3.07 45.98
CA ALA A 21 -27.98 2.65 44.83
C ALA A 21 -28.67 2.99 43.48
N SER A 22 -30.01 2.82 43.42
CA SER A 22 -30.83 3.19 42.26
C SER A 22 -30.92 4.71 42.01
N LYS A 23 -30.58 5.56 42.98
CA LYS A 23 -30.79 7.02 42.92
C LYS A 23 -29.51 7.82 42.61
N THR A 24 -28.39 7.14 42.42
CA THR A 24 -27.10 7.79 42.13
C THR A 24 -26.93 7.87 40.62
N GLU A 25 -26.99 9.07 40.03
CA GLU A 25 -26.69 9.27 38.61
C GLU A 25 -25.21 8.95 38.35
N GLY A 26 -24.97 7.78 37.75
CA GLY A 26 -23.64 7.36 37.31
C GLY A 26 -23.20 8.07 36.03
N ILE A 27 -21.90 7.97 35.71
CA ILE A 27 -21.28 8.67 34.57
C ILE A 27 -21.67 8.01 33.24
N PHE A 28 -21.78 6.67 33.22
CA PHE A 28 -22.13 5.87 32.04
C PHE A 28 -23.55 5.32 32.11
N PHE A 29 -24.03 4.95 33.31
CA PHE A 29 -25.38 4.38 33.49
C PHE A 29 -26.04 4.92 34.77
N PRO A 30 -27.39 5.06 34.79
CA PRO A 30 -28.14 5.60 35.94
C PRO A 30 -28.22 4.66 37.16
N GLY A 31 -27.56 3.49 37.13
CA GLY A 31 -27.48 2.57 38.27
C GLY A 31 -26.04 2.43 38.76
N SER A 32 -25.83 2.53 40.07
CA SER A 32 -24.49 2.48 40.70
C SER A 32 -23.69 1.24 40.30
N ASP A 33 -24.33 0.07 40.27
CA ASP A 33 -23.64 -1.20 40.10
C ASP A 33 -23.13 -1.38 38.65
N LEU A 34 -23.95 -0.98 37.68
CA LEU A 34 -23.57 -1.02 36.26
C LEU A 34 -22.52 0.05 35.94
N ASP A 35 -22.60 1.21 36.59
CA ASP A 35 -21.63 2.29 36.41
C ASP A 35 -20.26 1.94 37.02
N GLU A 36 -20.21 1.25 38.15
CA GLU A 36 -18.96 0.73 38.72
C GLU A 36 -18.32 -0.34 37.82
N VAL A 37 -19.12 -1.26 37.29
CA VAL A 37 -18.66 -2.27 36.32
C VAL A 37 -18.15 -1.60 35.04
N ALA A 38 -18.86 -0.59 34.52
CA ALA A 38 -18.44 0.18 33.36
C ALA A 38 -17.14 0.95 33.63
N LYS A 39 -17.00 1.60 34.78
CA LYS A 39 -15.76 2.26 35.22
C LYS A 39 -14.61 1.27 35.36
N HIS A 40 -14.87 0.04 35.80
CA HIS A 40 -13.85 -1.02 35.90
C HIS A 40 -13.35 -1.49 34.54
N PHE A 41 -14.23 -1.67 33.55
CA PHE A 41 -13.86 -2.21 32.24
C PHE A 41 -13.45 -1.15 31.21
N ILE A 42 -14.01 0.05 31.30
CA ILE A 42 -13.86 1.13 30.30
C ILE A 42 -13.08 2.32 30.90
N GLY A 43 -13.34 2.66 32.17
CA GLY A 43 -12.83 3.88 32.81
C GLY A 43 -11.36 3.84 33.25
N ASN A 44 -10.77 2.66 33.45
CA ASN A 44 -9.38 2.51 33.89
C ASN A 44 -8.46 2.00 32.77
N THR A 45 -7.99 2.91 31.90
CA THR A 45 -7.06 2.62 30.79
C THR A 45 -5.63 2.27 31.23
N HIS A 46 -5.29 2.46 32.51
CA HIS A 46 -3.95 2.19 33.05
C HIS A 46 -3.83 0.80 33.70
N ARG A 47 -4.88 -0.02 33.67
CA ARG A 47 -4.81 -1.38 34.22
C ARG A 47 -4.01 -2.28 33.27
N TYR A 48 -2.78 -2.61 33.67
CA TYR A 48 -2.00 -3.65 32.99
C TYR A 48 -2.80 -4.98 33.01
N ARG A 49 -3.16 -5.49 31.84
CA ARG A 49 -3.74 -6.84 31.74
C ARG A 49 -2.61 -7.85 31.76
N GLU A 50 -2.55 -8.63 32.83
CA GLU A 50 -1.55 -9.70 33.03
C GLU A 50 -1.66 -10.78 31.95
N ASN A 51 -2.89 -11.05 31.48
CA ASN A 51 -3.18 -12.02 30.42
C ASN A 51 -3.74 -11.30 29.18
N ILE A 52 -2.92 -11.15 28.15
CA ILE A 52 -3.36 -10.74 26.81
C ILE A 52 -3.95 -11.98 26.12
N ILE A 53 -5.28 -12.08 26.15
CA ILE A 53 -6.02 -13.09 25.38
C ILE A 53 -6.21 -12.53 23.97
N ILE A 54 -5.51 -13.10 23.00
CA ILE A 54 -5.66 -12.74 21.59
C ILE A 54 -6.89 -13.48 21.05
N PRO A 55 -7.99 -12.80 20.70
CA PRO A 55 -9.19 -13.47 20.20
C PRO A 55 -8.92 -14.10 18.84
N LYS A 56 -8.99 -15.43 18.76
CA LYS A 56 -8.83 -16.21 17.52
C LYS A 56 -10.17 -16.34 16.81
N MET A 57 -10.72 -15.24 16.29
CA MET A 57 -12.04 -15.23 15.63
C MET A 57 -12.01 -15.85 14.22
N TYR A 58 -10.90 -15.71 13.49
CA TYR A 58 -10.75 -16.16 12.11
C TYR A 58 -9.44 -16.94 11.89
N GLY A 59 -9.16 -17.93 12.74
CA GLY A 59 -8.02 -18.85 12.58
C GLY A 59 -6.85 -18.61 13.53
N VAL A 60 -5.72 -19.26 13.26
CA VAL A 60 -4.49 -19.14 14.07
C VAL A 60 -3.85 -17.77 13.87
N VAL A 61 -3.80 -16.96 14.92
CA VAL A 61 -3.10 -15.67 14.89
C VAL A 61 -1.60 -15.94 14.94
N GLN A 62 -0.93 -15.83 13.80
CA GLN A 62 0.53 -15.88 13.70
C GLN A 62 1.10 -14.53 14.16
N ILE A 63 1.73 -14.49 15.34
CA ILE A 63 2.35 -13.27 15.86
C ILE A 63 3.68 -13.09 15.12
N LYS A 64 3.67 -12.24 14.08
CA LYS A 64 4.89 -11.87 13.35
C LYS A 64 5.91 -11.19 14.29
N THR A 65 7.19 -11.52 14.11
CA THR A 65 8.28 -10.86 14.83
C THR A 65 8.37 -9.37 14.42
N ASN A 66 9.04 -8.54 15.22
CA ASN A 66 9.21 -7.13 14.88
C ASN A 66 10.03 -6.94 13.59
N GLU A 67 10.94 -7.87 13.30
CA GLU A 67 11.73 -7.89 12.08
C GLU A 67 10.87 -8.19 10.86
N GLU A 68 9.99 -9.21 10.94
CA GLU A 68 9.04 -9.54 9.88
C GLU A 68 8.10 -8.38 9.56
N LYS A 69 7.60 -7.69 10.59
CA LYS A 69 6.73 -6.51 10.42
C LYS A 69 7.46 -5.36 9.74
N LEU A 70 8.72 -5.12 10.10
CA LEU A 70 9.52 -4.07 9.48
C LEU A 70 9.78 -4.39 8.00
N VAL A 71 10.07 -5.64 7.68
CA VAL A 71 10.24 -6.10 6.30
C VAL A 71 8.94 -5.93 5.52
N GLU A 72 7.81 -6.41 6.03
CA GLU A 72 6.49 -6.27 5.38
C GLU A 72 6.15 -4.79 5.13
N ALA A 73 6.34 -3.91 6.11
CA ALA A 73 6.13 -2.48 5.95
C ALA A 73 7.05 -1.86 4.88
N ALA A 74 8.29 -2.34 4.75
CA ALA A 74 9.20 -1.89 3.70
C ALA A 74 8.71 -2.33 2.31
N PHE A 75 8.25 -3.57 2.14
CA PHE A 75 7.71 -4.08 0.87
C PHE A 75 6.39 -3.42 0.47
N GLU A 76 5.56 -3.04 1.44
CA GLU A 76 4.32 -2.29 1.20
C GLU A 76 4.56 -0.80 0.89
N SER A 77 5.74 -0.28 1.23
CA SER A 77 6.06 1.13 1.02
C SER A 77 6.04 1.52 -0.47
N CYS A 78 5.48 2.71 -0.76
CA CYS A 78 5.46 3.23 -2.12
C CYS A 78 6.88 3.47 -2.68
N ALA A 79 7.84 3.81 -1.83
CA ALA A 79 9.23 3.99 -2.23
C ALA A 79 9.83 2.69 -2.77
N PHE A 80 9.62 1.57 -2.06
CA PHE A 80 10.12 0.27 -2.48
C PHE A 80 9.42 -0.23 -3.74
N LYS A 81 8.09 -0.15 -3.82
CA LYS A 81 7.32 -0.51 -5.02
C LYS A 81 7.78 0.27 -6.26
N SER A 82 8.00 1.57 -6.10
CA SER A 82 8.47 2.44 -7.19
C SER A 82 9.89 2.11 -7.62
N LEU A 83 10.80 1.84 -6.67
CA LEU A 83 12.18 1.47 -6.94
C LEU A 83 12.26 0.12 -7.67
N MET A 84 11.53 -0.89 -7.21
CA MET A 84 11.47 -2.19 -7.87
C MET A 84 10.91 -2.06 -9.29
N SER A 85 9.84 -1.29 -9.47
CA SER A 85 9.26 -1.02 -10.80
C SER A 85 10.22 -0.25 -11.71
N CYS A 86 11.02 0.66 -11.16
CA CYS A 86 12.08 1.37 -11.88
C CYS A 86 13.15 0.41 -12.40
N VAL A 87 13.64 -0.51 -11.55
CA VAL A 87 14.66 -1.49 -11.91
C VAL A 87 14.13 -2.48 -12.95
N LEU A 88 12.92 -3.01 -12.74
CA LEU A 88 12.26 -3.90 -13.69
C LEU A 88 11.98 -3.21 -15.03
N GLY A 89 11.51 -1.96 -14.99
CA GLY A 89 11.30 -1.13 -16.17
C GLY A 89 12.60 -0.86 -16.94
N TYR A 90 13.69 -0.57 -16.22
CA TYR A 90 15.01 -0.42 -16.84
C TYR A 90 15.46 -1.71 -17.54
N GLY A 91 15.28 -2.86 -16.89
CA GLY A 91 15.64 -4.17 -17.45
C GLY A 91 14.87 -4.47 -18.74
N LEU A 92 13.55 -4.26 -18.73
CA LEU A 92 12.71 -4.43 -19.92
C LEU A 92 13.11 -3.46 -21.04
N GLY A 93 13.30 -2.18 -20.71
CA GLY A 93 13.71 -1.15 -21.66
C GLY A 93 15.09 -1.42 -22.26
N ALA A 94 16.02 -1.94 -21.47
CA ALA A 94 17.35 -2.34 -21.93
C ALA A 94 17.27 -3.54 -22.89
N ALA A 95 16.45 -4.55 -22.58
CA ALA A 95 16.24 -5.68 -23.49
C ALA A 95 15.65 -5.24 -24.84
N ILE A 96 14.63 -4.38 -24.81
CA ILE A 96 14.03 -3.80 -26.01
C ILE A 96 15.04 -2.95 -26.79
N GLY A 97 15.82 -2.11 -26.09
CA GLY A 97 16.83 -1.25 -26.72
C GLY A 97 17.96 -2.04 -27.37
N LEU A 98 18.42 -3.13 -26.73
CA LEU A 98 19.44 -4.01 -27.28
C LEU A 98 18.92 -4.74 -28.52
N PHE A 99 17.69 -5.28 -28.44
CA PHE A 99 17.05 -5.94 -29.58
C PHE A 99 16.85 -4.95 -30.75
N SER A 100 16.33 -3.76 -30.49
CA SER A 100 16.16 -2.72 -31.51
C SER A 100 17.47 -2.33 -32.18
N SER A 101 18.57 -2.28 -31.43
CA SER A 101 19.89 -1.94 -31.98
C SER A 101 20.50 -3.09 -32.79
N SER A 102 20.10 -4.33 -32.52
CA SER A 102 20.57 -5.52 -33.24
C SER A 102 19.92 -5.72 -34.62
N VAL A 103 18.65 -5.29 -34.79
CA VAL A 103 17.90 -5.53 -36.03
C VAL A 103 18.21 -4.53 -37.14
N ASN A 104 18.67 -3.31 -36.82
CA ASN A 104 19.26 -2.40 -37.80
C ASN A 104 20.02 -1.24 -37.13
N PRO A 105 21.37 -1.24 -37.07
CA PRO A 105 22.13 -0.16 -36.44
C PRO A 105 22.02 1.19 -37.20
N SER A 106 21.62 1.19 -38.48
CA SER A 106 21.52 2.41 -39.31
C SER A 106 20.38 3.37 -38.95
N ILE A 107 19.52 3.03 -37.97
CA ILE A 107 18.43 3.93 -37.51
C ILE A 107 18.98 5.03 -36.58
N ALA A 108 20.13 4.79 -35.93
CA ALA A 108 20.71 5.74 -34.97
C ALA A 108 21.42 6.92 -35.65
N ASP A 109 21.89 6.77 -36.90
CA ASP A 109 22.53 7.84 -37.65
C ASP A 109 22.36 7.64 -39.18
N PRO A 110 21.44 8.35 -39.86
CA PRO A 110 21.25 8.26 -41.31
C PRO A 110 22.43 8.82 -42.11
N LEU A 111 23.43 9.44 -41.48
CA LEU A 111 24.65 9.96 -42.10
C LEU A 111 25.86 9.03 -41.94
N ALA A 112 25.75 7.95 -41.15
CA ALA A 112 26.83 7.00 -40.87
C ALA A 112 26.92 5.83 -41.86
N GLY A 113 26.15 5.86 -42.96
CA GLY A 113 26.10 4.78 -43.96
C GLY A 113 27.40 4.51 -44.73
N GLU A 114 28.41 5.38 -44.65
CA GLU A 114 29.66 5.26 -45.43
C GLU A 114 30.90 4.80 -44.65
N LYS A 115 30.87 4.78 -43.31
CA LYS A 115 32.00 4.25 -42.53
C LYS A 115 31.56 2.93 -41.92
N GLN A 116 32.26 1.84 -42.27
CA GLN A 116 32.19 0.61 -41.49
C GLN A 116 32.51 0.97 -40.04
N GLN A 117 31.48 1.14 -39.22
CA GLN A 117 31.64 1.54 -37.83
C GLN A 117 32.48 0.48 -37.14
N THR A 118 33.54 0.91 -36.47
CA THR A 118 34.41 -0.01 -35.71
C THR A 118 33.53 -0.74 -34.70
N ALA A 119 33.80 -2.02 -34.39
CA ALA A 119 33.03 -2.75 -33.39
C ALA A 119 32.87 -1.97 -32.06
N ARG A 120 33.89 -1.18 -31.68
CA ARG A 120 33.84 -0.28 -30.52
C ARG A 120 32.84 0.87 -30.64
N GLU A 121 32.65 1.43 -31.82
CA GLU A 121 31.65 2.48 -32.09
C GLU A 121 30.25 1.89 -32.04
N ILE A 122 30.05 0.72 -32.66
CA ILE A 122 28.79 -0.02 -32.61
C ILE A 122 28.42 -0.33 -31.16
N PHE A 123 29.34 -0.90 -30.36
CA PHE A 123 29.06 -1.16 -28.94
C PHE A 123 28.78 0.11 -28.14
N ARG A 124 29.39 1.25 -28.49
CA ARG A 124 29.14 2.53 -27.83
C ARG A 124 27.73 3.05 -28.16
N GLU A 125 27.32 3.00 -29.43
CA GLU A 125 25.99 3.39 -29.87
C GLU A 125 24.91 2.46 -29.32
N MET A 126 25.12 1.14 -29.38
CA MET A 126 24.23 0.15 -28.77
C MET A 126 24.03 0.41 -27.27
N ARG A 127 25.12 0.73 -26.54
CA ARG A 127 25.05 1.06 -25.12
C ARG A 127 24.26 2.33 -24.86
N GLN A 128 24.50 3.37 -25.65
CA GLN A 128 23.82 4.65 -25.52
C GLN A 128 22.32 4.52 -25.83
N ALA A 129 21.97 3.81 -26.90
CA ALA A 129 20.59 3.50 -27.27
C ALA A 129 19.92 2.69 -26.15
N THR A 130 20.50 1.54 -25.77
CA THR A 130 19.99 0.66 -24.70
C THR A 130 19.76 1.42 -23.39
N HIS A 131 20.71 2.26 -22.98
CA HIS A 131 20.61 3.06 -21.77
C HIS A 131 19.53 4.16 -21.88
N SER A 132 19.35 4.76 -23.06
CA SER A 132 18.28 5.73 -23.28
C SER A 132 16.89 5.09 -23.20
N TYR A 133 16.68 3.93 -23.81
CA TYR A 133 15.45 3.15 -23.69
C TYR A 133 15.22 2.71 -22.24
N GLY A 134 16.23 2.16 -21.60
CA GLY A 134 16.18 1.76 -20.18
C GLY A 134 15.74 2.91 -19.27
N LYS A 135 16.32 4.11 -19.44
CA LYS A 135 15.92 5.30 -18.65
C LYS A 135 14.45 5.68 -18.85
N ASN A 136 13.96 5.67 -20.08
CA ASN A 136 12.57 6.02 -20.37
C ASN A 136 11.59 5.02 -19.73
N PHE A 137 11.83 3.72 -19.88
CA PHE A 137 10.99 2.69 -19.28
C PHE A 137 11.11 2.65 -17.75
N ALA A 138 12.28 2.94 -17.20
CA ALA A 138 12.48 3.07 -15.76
C ALA A 138 11.61 4.20 -15.18
N VAL A 139 11.59 5.37 -15.82
CA VAL A 139 10.76 6.50 -15.40
C VAL A 139 9.27 6.17 -15.51
N ILE A 140 8.83 5.55 -16.60
CA ILE A 140 7.43 5.14 -16.77
C ILE A 140 7.01 4.18 -15.64
N GLY A 141 7.81 3.13 -15.38
CA GLY A 141 7.53 2.15 -14.32
C GLY A 141 7.54 2.76 -12.92
N ALA A 142 8.50 3.65 -12.63
CA ALA A 142 8.59 4.34 -11.35
C ALA A 142 7.38 5.24 -11.09
N VAL A 143 6.97 6.05 -12.08
CA VAL A 143 5.83 6.96 -11.94
C VAL A 143 4.52 6.18 -11.83
N PHE A 144 4.34 5.12 -12.63
CA PHE A 144 3.14 4.28 -12.57
C PHE A 144 2.94 3.69 -11.17
N ALA A 145 3.95 3.01 -10.62
CA ALA A 145 3.88 2.40 -9.30
C ALA A 145 3.75 3.42 -8.17
N ALA A 146 4.41 4.58 -8.29
CA ALA A 146 4.28 5.65 -7.31
C ALA A 146 2.85 6.19 -7.26
N VAL A 147 2.25 6.49 -8.42
CA VAL A 147 0.89 7.04 -8.50
C VAL A 147 -0.13 5.99 -8.04
N GLU A 148 0.01 4.74 -8.47
CA GLU A 148 -0.87 3.66 -8.05
C GLU A 148 -0.86 3.50 -6.52
N CYS A 149 0.33 3.44 -5.91
CA CYS A 149 0.46 3.29 -4.48
C CYS A 149 -0.12 4.49 -3.70
N VAL A 150 0.02 5.72 -4.21
CA VAL A 150 -0.57 6.91 -3.59
C VAL A 150 -2.11 6.86 -3.69
N ILE A 151 -2.66 6.46 -4.83
CA ILE A 151 -4.12 6.34 -5.03
C ILE A 151 -4.68 5.24 -4.14
N GLU A 152 -4.02 4.09 -4.08
CA GLU A 152 -4.39 2.96 -3.22
C GLU A 152 -4.35 3.37 -1.74
N SER A 153 -3.28 4.04 -1.31
CA SER A 153 -3.13 4.53 0.07
C SER A 153 -4.20 5.55 0.46
N LYS A 154 -4.64 6.39 -0.49
CA LYS A 154 -5.70 7.37 -0.25
C LYS A 154 -7.10 6.77 -0.27
N ARG A 155 -7.35 5.78 -1.11
CA ARG A 155 -8.66 5.12 -1.23
C ARG A 155 -8.86 3.99 -0.23
N GLY A 156 -7.78 3.36 0.24
CA GLY A 156 -7.82 2.18 1.10
C GLY A 156 -8.40 0.93 0.43
N VAL A 157 -8.48 0.90 -0.91
CA VAL A 157 -9.09 -0.19 -1.69
C VAL A 157 -8.25 -0.48 -2.93
N SER A 158 -8.02 -1.76 -3.23
CA SER A 158 -7.24 -2.26 -4.38
C SER A 158 -8.14 -2.75 -5.53
N ASP A 159 -8.51 -1.85 -6.43
CA ASP A 159 -9.37 -2.13 -7.59
C ASP A 159 -8.65 -1.91 -8.93
N TRP A 160 -9.19 -2.47 -10.01
CA TRP A 160 -8.81 -2.22 -11.41
C TRP A 160 -8.86 -0.74 -11.81
N LYS A 161 -9.67 0.06 -11.09
CA LYS A 161 -9.72 1.52 -11.26
C LYS A 161 -8.41 2.19 -10.85
N ASN A 162 -7.67 1.63 -9.89
CA ASN A 162 -6.41 2.21 -9.43
C ASN A 162 -5.36 2.19 -10.54
N GLY A 163 -5.19 1.07 -11.23
CA GLY A 163 -4.30 0.98 -12.39
C GLY A 163 -4.75 1.86 -13.55
N THR A 164 -6.06 2.01 -13.77
CA THR A 164 -6.61 2.94 -14.77
C THR A 164 -6.21 4.40 -14.48
N TYR A 165 -6.42 4.85 -13.25
CA TYR A 165 -6.08 6.21 -12.84
C TYR A 165 -4.57 6.44 -12.83
N ALA A 166 -3.79 5.46 -12.35
CA ALA A 166 -2.34 5.52 -12.37
C ALA A 166 -1.80 5.60 -13.80
N GLY A 167 -2.36 4.81 -14.72
CA GLY A 167 -2.06 4.86 -16.15
C GLY A 167 -2.37 6.23 -16.74
N ALA A 168 -3.58 6.75 -16.52
CA ALA A 168 -4.00 8.06 -17.02
C ALA A 168 -3.06 9.19 -16.56
N VAL A 169 -2.74 9.22 -15.27
CA VAL A 169 -1.86 10.24 -14.68
C VAL A 169 -0.43 10.09 -15.19
N THR A 170 0.09 8.86 -15.29
CA THR A 170 1.46 8.60 -15.77
C THR A 170 1.60 8.98 -17.24
N GLY A 171 0.70 8.52 -18.09
CA GLY A 171 0.67 8.84 -19.52
C GLY A 171 0.43 10.31 -19.79
N GLY A 172 -0.43 10.94 -18.98
CA GLY A 172 -0.67 12.38 -19.01
C GLY A 172 0.57 13.17 -18.63
N LEU A 173 1.20 12.88 -17.48
CA LEU A 173 2.36 13.61 -16.98
C LEU A 173 3.55 13.54 -17.96
N ILE A 174 3.80 12.36 -18.52
CA ILE A 174 4.90 12.16 -19.48
C ILE A 174 4.55 12.80 -20.83
N GLY A 175 3.31 12.62 -21.32
CA GLY A 175 2.85 13.16 -22.60
C GLY A 175 2.76 14.69 -22.60
N LEU A 176 2.47 15.31 -21.47
CA LEU A 176 2.40 16.77 -21.33
C LEU A 176 3.72 17.46 -21.67
N ARG A 177 4.87 16.78 -21.51
CA ARG A 177 6.18 17.30 -21.93
C ARG A 177 6.26 17.54 -23.45
N ALA A 178 5.51 16.77 -24.25
CA ALA A 178 5.40 16.94 -25.69
C ALA A 178 4.24 17.85 -26.11
N GLY A 179 3.45 18.36 -25.16
CA GLY A 179 2.34 19.28 -25.36
C GLY A 179 0.99 18.74 -24.86
N VAL A 180 0.00 19.63 -24.73
CA VAL A 180 -1.32 19.30 -24.14
C VAL A 180 -2.06 18.22 -24.95
N LYS A 181 -2.03 18.30 -26.28
CA LYS A 181 -2.64 17.27 -27.15
C LYS A 181 -2.02 15.89 -26.94
N ALA A 182 -0.69 15.83 -26.85
CA ALA A 182 0.04 14.60 -26.58
C ALA A 182 -0.25 14.08 -25.16
N GLY A 183 -0.40 14.96 -24.17
CA GLY A 183 -0.81 14.62 -22.81
C GLY A 183 -2.18 13.96 -22.75
N ILE A 184 -3.19 14.48 -23.46
CA ILE A 184 -4.54 13.90 -23.47
C ILE A 184 -4.53 12.52 -24.15
N VAL A 185 -3.87 12.41 -25.31
CA VAL A 185 -3.76 11.13 -26.03
C VAL A 185 -2.96 10.12 -25.20
N GLY A 186 -1.87 10.56 -24.56
CA GLY A 186 -1.07 9.74 -23.66
C GLY A 186 -1.86 9.25 -22.45
N ALA A 187 -2.62 10.12 -21.80
CA ALA A 187 -3.50 9.76 -20.70
C ALA A 187 -4.54 8.71 -21.12
N ALA A 188 -5.21 8.91 -22.25
CA ALA A 188 -6.19 7.95 -22.76
C ALA A 188 -5.55 6.59 -23.11
N GLY A 189 -4.40 6.60 -23.79
CA GLY A 189 -3.68 5.39 -24.18
C GLY A 189 -3.19 4.57 -22.99
N PHE A 190 -2.54 5.22 -22.02
CA PHE A 190 -2.06 4.54 -20.82
C PHE A 190 -3.21 4.08 -19.92
N ALA A 191 -4.30 4.85 -19.80
CA ALA A 191 -5.49 4.41 -19.07
C ALA A 191 -6.07 3.13 -19.68
N ALA A 192 -6.25 3.12 -21.01
CA ALA A 192 -6.75 1.95 -21.72
C ALA A 192 -5.81 0.74 -21.57
N PHE A 193 -4.51 0.93 -21.78
CA PHE A 193 -3.54 -0.15 -21.62
C PHE A 193 -3.56 -0.74 -20.21
N SER A 194 -3.53 0.10 -19.16
CA SER A 194 -3.59 -0.36 -17.77
C SER A 194 -4.89 -1.10 -17.48
N THR A 195 -6.05 -0.62 -17.95
CA THR A 195 -7.33 -1.33 -17.76
C THR A 195 -7.32 -2.73 -18.37
N VAL A 196 -6.75 -2.87 -19.57
CA VAL A 196 -6.70 -4.14 -20.28
C VAL A 196 -5.79 -5.13 -19.55
N ILE A 197 -4.61 -4.68 -19.11
CA ILE A 197 -3.68 -5.51 -18.34
C ILE A 197 -4.30 -5.93 -17.00
N ASP A 198 -4.89 -5.01 -16.24
CA ASP A 198 -5.56 -5.33 -14.98
C ASP A 198 -6.73 -6.31 -15.18
N TYR A 199 -7.53 -6.10 -16.22
CA TYR A 199 -8.61 -7.02 -16.57
C TYR A 199 -8.08 -8.41 -16.90
N TYR A 200 -7.02 -8.49 -17.70
CA TYR A 200 -6.39 -9.74 -18.11
C TYR A 200 -5.78 -10.50 -16.93
N MET A 201 -5.06 -9.83 -16.04
CA MET A 201 -4.46 -10.45 -14.85
C MET A 201 -5.49 -10.92 -13.82
N ARG A 202 -6.69 -10.35 -13.80
CA ARG A 202 -7.77 -10.75 -12.88
C ARG A 202 -8.63 -11.89 -13.40
N HIS A 203 -8.68 -12.10 -14.71
CA HIS A 203 -9.52 -13.12 -15.35
C HIS A 203 -8.74 -14.33 -15.88
N ARG A 204 -7.42 -14.36 -15.69
CA ARG A 204 -6.57 -15.53 -15.90
C ARG A 204 -5.97 -15.99 -14.59
#